data_AF-A0A830HQR7-F1
#
_entry.id   AF-A0A830HQR7-F1
#
_cell.length_a   1.000
_cell.length_b   1.000
_cell.length_c   1.000
_cell.angle_alpha   90.00
_cell.angle_beta   90.00
_cell.angle_gamma   90.00
#
_symmetry.space_group_name_H-M   'P 1'
#
loop_
_entity.id
_entity.type
_entity.pdbx_description
1 polymer ?
#
loop_
_entity_poly.entity_id
_entity_poly.type
_entity_poly.pdbx_seq_one_letter_code
_entity_poly.pdbx_strand_id
1 'polypeptide(L)'
;MALPALVYASCVVLAVFLPAVYVHAHTHRFSAIHAAVSLFHAINVLICLWENGLYLCRDAIKKEYARLKKTHGKALPADGALFRACTLKQALSLEYWACLIWSTYSLLDPSYSDATTFGFWIDTGNGVSMPIPSLIFLYGMTFDMAHLSARSVGTIALVANWQMLYGTLLYFSSYVHNRRYLGCSFVSVLIVVFANGLWLAGPAASMYVGWAAVRDGSFQELRRT
;
A
#
# COMPACT_ATOMS: atom_id res chain seq x y z
N MET A 1 16.91 8.77 -20.39
CA MET A 1 15.48 9.11 -20.61
C MET A 1 14.82 9.23 -19.25
N ALA A 2 14.17 10.36 -18.94
CA ALA A 2 13.39 10.54 -17.73
C ALA A 2 11.92 10.20 -18.04
N LEU A 3 11.31 9.35 -17.23
CA LEU A 3 9.91 8.95 -17.36
C LEU A 3 9.14 9.37 -16.10
N PRO A 4 7.81 9.53 -16.16
CA PRO A 4 7.02 9.79 -14.96
C PRO A 4 7.24 8.70 -13.91
N ALA A 5 7.33 9.08 -12.63
CA ALA A 5 7.49 8.14 -11.52
C ALA A 5 6.40 7.05 -11.52
N LEU A 6 5.17 7.40 -11.91
CA LEU A 6 4.06 6.48 -12.09
C LEU A 6 4.41 5.30 -13.00
N VAL A 7 5.20 5.49 -14.05
CA VAL A 7 5.60 4.42 -14.97
C VAL A 7 6.44 3.39 -14.22
N TYR A 8 7.45 3.83 -13.46
CA TYR A 8 8.30 2.93 -12.70
C TYR A 8 7.53 2.20 -11.59
N ALA A 9 6.68 2.92 -10.84
CA ALA A 9 5.82 2.32 -9.83
C ALA A 9 4.88 1.26 -10.44
N SER A 10 4.26 1.60 -11.58
CA SER A 10 3.37 0.68 -12.31
C SER A 10 4.13 -0.54 -12.81
N CYS A 11 5.35 -0.39 -13.33
CA CYS A 11 6.18 -1.52 -13.75
C CYS A 11 6.45 -2.49 -12.60
N VAL A 12 6.74 -2.00 -11.39
CA VAL A 12 6.98 -2.87 -10.22
C VAL A 12 5.70 -3.61 -9.83
N VAL A 13 4.56 -2.91 -9.76
CA VAL A 13 3.27 -3.55 -9.44
C VAL A 13 2.90 -4.58 -10.51
N LEU A 14 2.99 -4.23 -11.79
CA LEU A 14 2.66 -5.11 -12.90
C LEU A 14 3.59 -6.33 -12.98
N ALA A 15 4.87 -6.19 -12.62
CA ALA A 15 5.82 -7.30 -12.60
C ALA A 15 5.43 -8.38 -11.58
N VAL A 16 4.73 -8.03 -10.50
CA VAL A 16 4.21 -8.97 -9.51
C VAL A 16 2.79 -9.43 -9.87
N PHE A 17 1.94 -8.49 -10.30
CA PHE A 17 0.53 -8.72 -10.57
C PHE A 17 0.28 -9.59 -11.82
N LEU A 18 0.93 -9.27 -12.95
CA LEU A 18 0.67 -9.96 -14.22
C LEU A 18 1.03 -11.45 -14.17
N PRO A 19 2.19 -11.88 -13.63
CA PRO A 19 2.48 -13.30 -13.50
C PRO A 19 1.48 -14.03 -12.60
N ALA A 20 1.06 -13.41 -11.49
CA ALA A 20 0.09 -14.01 -10.57
C ALA A 20 -1.26 -14.27 -11.25
N VAL A 21 -1.79 -13.27 -11.95
CA VAL A 21 -3.05 -13.42 -12.69
C VAL A 21 -2.91 -14.39 -13.86
N TYR A 22 -1.80 -14.33 -14.60
CA TYR A 22 -1.55 -15.22 -15.73
C TYR A 22 -1.50 -16.70 -15.31
N VAL A 23 -0.72 -17.02 -14.27
CA VAL A 23 -0.59 -18.39 -13.76
C VAL A 23 -1.93 -18.90 -13.24
N HIS A 24 -2.64 -18.10 -12.46
CA HIS A 24 -3.94 -18.49 -11.91
C HIS A 24 -4.98 -18.71 -13.02
N ALA A 25 -5.05 -17.81 -14.01
CA ALA A 25 -5.96 -17.92 -15.13
C ALA A 25 -5.66 -19.13 -16.02
N HIS A 26 -4.39 -19.50 -16.18
CA HIS A 26 -3.98 -20.66 -16.98
C HIS A 26 -4.21 -21.99 -16.26
N THR A 27 -4.05 -22.02 -14.93
CA THR A 27 -4.15 -23.25 -14.12
C THR A 27 -5.58 -23.55 -13.69
N HIS A 28 -6.35 -22.51 -13.42
CA HIS A 28 -7.73 -22.61 -12.98
C HIS A 28 -8.63 -21.93 -14.00
N ARG A 29 -9.06 -20.69 -13.74
CA ARG A 29 -9.84 -19.80 -14.61
C ARG A 29 -9.58 -18.35 -14.16
N PHE A 30 -9.99 -17.38 -14.96
CA PHE A 30 -9.92 -15.98 -14.54
C PHE A 30 -10.96 -15.68 -13.46
N SER A 31 -10.52 -15.27 -12.27
CA SER A 31 -11.39 -14.74 -11.20
C SER A 31 -11.11 -13.26 -10.97
N ALA A 32 -12.18 -12.45 -11.01
CA ALA A 32 -12.09 -11.02 -10.74
C ALA A 32 -11.66 -10.72 -9.29
N ILE A 33 -12.08 -11.57 -8.34
CA ILE A 33 -11.69 -11.44 -6.92
C ILE A 33 -10.21 -11.74 -6.77
N HIS A 34 -9.71 -12.81 -7.40
CA HIS A 34 -8.28 -13.13 -7.40
C HIS A 34 -7.47 -11.97 -7.99
N ALA A 35 -7.89 -11.41 -9.12
CA ALA A 35 -7.21 -10.27 -9.74
C ALA A 35 -7.21 -9.04 -8.83
N ALA A 36 -8.35 -8.66 -8.23
CA ALA A 36 -8.44 -7.50 -7.35
C ALA A 36 -7.56 -7.66 -6.10
N VAL A 37 -7.60 -8.81 -5.45
CA VAL A 37 -6.80 -9.11 -4.25
C VAL A 37 -5.31 -9.20 -4.59
N SER A 38 -4.95 -9.80 -5.73
CA SER A 38 -3.56 -9.87 -6.20
C SER A 38 -2.99 -8.48 -6.50
N LEU A 39 -3.77 -7.63 -7.15
CA LEU A 39 -3.39 -6.24 -7.43
C LEU A 39 -3.17 -5.48 -6.11
N PHE A 40 -4.09 -5.63 -5.17
CA PHE A 40 -3.98 -5.01 -3.85
C PHE A 40 -2.69 -5.43 -3.13
N HIS A 41 -2.37 -6.72 -3.07
CA HIS A 41 -1.13 -7.19 -2.42
C HIS A 41 0.14 -6.77 -3.17
N ALA A 42 0.11 -6.71 -4.51
CA ALA A 42 1.23 -6.20 -5.30
C ALA A 42 1.49 -4.71 -5.02
N ILE A 43 0.42 -3.90 -4.92
CA ILE A 43 0.53 -2.50 -4.51
C ILE A 43 1.02 -2.41 -3.07
N ASN A 44 0.46 -3.21 -2.15
CA ASN A 44 0.85 -3.18 -0.74
C ASN A 44 2.35 -3.47 -0.56
N VAL A 45 2.92 -4.45 -1.27
CA VAL A 45 4.37 -4.72 -1.22
C VAL A 45 5.19 -3.50 -1.65
N LEU A 46 4.80 -2.81 -2.72
CA LEU A 46 5.47 -1.58 -3.15
C LEU A 46 5.35 -0.47 -2.10
N ILE A 47 4.16 -0.28 -1.53
CA ILE A 47 3.93 0.71 -0.48
C ILE A 47 4.76 0.39 0.75
N CYS A 48 4.83 -0.88 1.18
CA CYS A 48 5.68 -1.29 2.29
C CYS A 48 7.16 -1.00 2.04
N LEU A 49 7.65 -1.12 0.81
CA LEU A 49 9.01 -0.67 0.48
C LEU A 49 9.16 0.83 0.70
N TRP A 50 8.19 1.65 0.27
CA TRP A 50 8.21 3.09 0.53
C TRP A 50 8.10 3.41 2.02
N GLU A 51 7.31 2.66 2.79
CA GLU A 51 7.17 2.80 4.26
C GLU A 51 8.46 2.45 5.01
N ASN A 52 9.24 1.48 4.53
CA ASN A 52 10.60 1.28 5.06
C ASN A 52 11.48 2.52 4.81
N GLY A 53 11.31 3.17 3.66
CA GLY A 53 11.93 4.45 3.35
C GLY A 53 11.48 5.58 4.29
N LEU A 54 10.22 5.60 4.75
CA LEU A 54 9.71 6.56 5.74
C LEU A 54 10.53 6.51 7.03
N TYR A 55 10.84 5.31 7.50
CA TYR A 55 11.64 5.10 8.71
C TYR A 55 13.12 5.44 8.49
N LEU A 56 13.73 4.89 7.44
CA LEU A 56 15.17 5.00 7.17
C LEU A 56 15.59 6.41 6.75
N CYS A 57 14.74 7.12 6.01
CA CYS A 57 15.05 8.45 5.45
C CYS A 57 14.31 9.59 6.18
N ARG A 58 13.84 9.36 7.41
CA ARG A 58 13.00 10.32 8.17
C ARG A 58 13.57 11.74 8.24
N ASP A 59 14.89 11.87 8.41
CA ASP A 59 15.52 13.19 8.58
C ASP A 59 15.60 13.95 7.25
N ALA A 60 15.78 13.23 6.14
CA ALA A 60 15.71 13.80 4.80
C ALA A 60 14.27 14.24 4.47
N ILE A 61 13.28 13.41 4.82
CA ILE A 61 11.85 13.72 4.64
C ILE A 61 11.46 14.97 5.42
N LYS A 62 11.88 15.09 6.69
CA LYS A 62 11.62 16.28 7.53
C LYS A 62 12.19 17.56 6.91
N LYS A 63 13.43 17.51 6.40
CA LYS A 63 14.08 18.66 5.74
C LYS A 63 13.33 19.06 4.46
N GLU A 64 12.97 18.08 3.64
CA GLU A 64 12.26 18.33 2.38
C GLU A 64 10.83 18.80 2.62
N TYR A 65 10.13 18.24 3.60
CA TYR A 65 8.81 18.71 4.03
C TYR A 65 8.86 20.17 4.50
N ALA A 66 9.85 20.55 5.31
CA ALA A 66 10.01 21.94 5.74
C ALA A 66 10.21 22.89 4.54
N ARG A 67 10.97 22.45 3.52
CA ARG A 67 11.14 23.19 2.26
C ARG A 67 9.83 23.33 1.50
N LEU A 68 9.12 22.22 1.27
CA LEU A 68 7.84 22.20 0.54
C LEU A 68 6.75 23.00 1.23
N LYS A 69 6.66 22.91 2.56
CA LYS A 69 5.72 23.68 3.37
C LYS A 69 5.94 25.18 3.22
N LYS A 70 7.20 25.63 3.13
CA LYS A 70 7.53 27.04 2.88
C LYS A 70 7.11 27.51 1.49
N THR A 71 7.19 26.62 0.49
CA THR A 71 6.87 26.96 -0.92
C THR A 71 5.38 26.86 -1.23
N HIS A 72 4.69 25.82 -0.74
CA HIS A 72 3.33 25.47 -1.14
C HIS A 72 2.31 25.49 0.02
N GLY A 73 2.76 25.74 1.26
CA GLY A 73 1.87 25.71 2.44
C GLY A 73 1.28 24.32 2.67
N LYS A 74 -0.05 24.21 2.61
CA LYS A 74 -0.80 22.93 2.66
C LYS A 74 -1.28 22.45 1.27
N ALA A 75 -0.95 23.17 0.21
CA ALA A 75 -1.34 22.78 -1.14
C ALA A 75 -0.40 21.69 -1.68
N LEU A 76 -0.95 20.74 -2.42
CA LEU A 76 -0.15 19.78 -3.18
C LEU A 76 0.54 20.47 -4.35
N PRO A 77 1.78 20.08 -4.71
CA PRO A 77 2.42 20.54 -5.93
C PRO A 77 1.55 20.21 -7.15
N ALA A 78 1.43 21.17 -8.08
CA ALA A 78 0.60 21.03 -9.29
C ALA A 78 1.00 19.81 -10.14
N ASP A 79 2.29 19.45 -10.12
CA ASP A 79 2.83 18.37 -10.91
C ASP A 79 2.52 16.98 -10.33
N GLY A 80 2.03 16.87 -9.09
CA GLY A 80 1.76 15.60 -8.42
C GLY A 80 3.03 14.75 -8.17
N ALA A 81 3.12 14.10 -7.00
CA ALA A 81 4.32 13.32 -6.67
C ALA A 81 4.63 12.22 -7.71
N LEU A 82 3.61 11.53 -8.22
CA LEU A 82 3.78 10.42 -9.15
C LEU A 82 3.91 10.83 -10.62
N PHE A 83 3.53 12.04 -11.03
CA PHE A 83 3.71 12.47 -12.43
C PHE A 83 5.04 13.20 -12.66
N ARG A 84 5.79 13.48 -11.59
CA ARG A 84 7.13 14.03 -11.69
C ARG A 84 8.04 13.08 -12.49
N ALA A 85 8.78 13.64 -13.44
CA ALA A 85 9.78 12.91 -14.19
C ALA A 85 10.93 12.46 -13.27
N CYS A 86 11.28 11.18 -13.33
CA CYS A 86 12.42 10.61 -12.63
C CYS A 86 13.30 9.79 -13.59
N THR A 87 14.59 9.73 -13.27
CA THR A 87 15.56 8.91 -13.99
C THR A 87 15.58 7.50 -13.41
N LEU A 88 16.09 6.51 -14.17
CA LEU A 88 16.22 5.13 -13.68
C LEU A 88 17.01 5.03 -12.37
N LYS A 89 18.10 5.81 -12.23
CA LYS A 89 18.91 5.85 -11.00
C LYS A 89 18.10 6.36 -9.80
N GLN A 90 17.21 7.34 -10.01
CA GLN A 90 16.29 7.84 -8.99
C GLN A 90 15.18 6.83 -8.70
N ALA A 91 14.65 6.16 -9.71
CA ALA A 91 13.65 5.11 -9.56
C ALA A 91 14.15 3.88 -8.78
N LEU A 92 15.45 3.63 -8.75
CA LEU A 92 16.08 2.58 -7.93
C LEU A 92 16.48 3.07 -6.53
N SER A 93 16.37 4.37 -6.25
CA SER A 93 16.75 4.94 -4.95
C SER A 93 15.56 4.92 -4.00
N LEU A 94 15.70 4.18 -2.90
CA LEU A 94 14.70 4.19 -1.82
C LEU A 94 14.52 5.58 -1.22
N GLU A 95 15.62 6.32 -1.03
CA GLU A 95 15.59 7.68 -0.50
C GLU A 95 14.81 8.63 -1.40
N TYR A 96 14.96 8.50 -2.73
CA TYR A 96 14.20 9.31 -3.68
C TYR A 96 12.69 9.07 -3.54
N TRP A 97 12.26 7.81 -3.50
CA TRP A 97 10.85 7.47 -3.30
C TRP A 97 10.32 7.95 -1.97
N ALA A 98 11.07 7.70 -0.90
CA ALA A 98 10.69 8.10 0.44
C ALA A 98 10.51 9.61 0.55
N CYS A 99 11.48 10.38 0.04
CA CYS A 99 11.39 11.84 -0.02
C CYS A 99 10.22 12.29 -0.91
N LEU A 100 10.09 11.76 -2.13
CA LEU A 100 9.06 12.20 -3.08
C LEU A 100 7.63 11.97 -2.55
N ILE A 101 7.34 10.76 -2.06
CA ILE A 101 6.01 10.36 -1.61
C ILE A 101 5.70 10.97 -0.25
N TRP A 102 6.54 10.72 0.76
CA TRP A 102 6.22 11.08 2.14
C TRP A 102 6.36 12.57 2.43
N SER A 103 7.28 13.30 1.78
CA SER A 103 7.34 14.76 1.98
C SER A 103 6.14 15.47 1.36
N THR A 104 5.66 14.98 0.21
CA THR A 104 4.46 15.52 -0.45
C THR A 104 3.21 15.16 0.35
N TYR A 105 3.11 13.92 0.83
CA TYR A 105 1.97 13.47 1.64
C TYR A 105 1.96 14.15 3.03
N SER A 106 3.13 14.49 3.58
CA SER A 106 3.24 15.27 4.83
C SER A 106 2.62 16.67 4.75
N LEU A 107 2.43 17.23 3.53
CA LEU A 107 1.70 18.48 3.35
C LEU A 107 0.19 18.31 3.66
N LEU A 108 -0.34 17.11 3.42
CA LEU A 108 -1.73 16.75 3.71
C LEU A 108 -1.91 16.32 5.16
N ASP A 109 -0.98 15.50 5.67
CA ASP A 109 -0.98 15.02 7.04
C ASP A 109 0.43 15.12 7.65
N PRO A 110 0.67 16.06 8.58
CA PRO A 110 1.98 16.24 9.21
C PRO A 110 2.53 15.02 9.95
N SER A 111 1.69 14.02 10.26
CA SER A 111 2.08 12.79 10.99
C SER A 111 3.23 12.06 10.33
N TYR A 112 3.31 12.11 9.01
CA TYR A 112 4.38 11.46 8.24
C TYR A 112 5.75 12.12 8.42
N SER A 113 5.77 13.38 8.84
CA SER A 113 7.01 14.08 9.20
C SER A 113 7.33 13.97 10.70
N ASP A 114 6.42 13.46 11.52
CA ASP A 114 6.54 13.45 12.98
C ASP A 114 6.49 12.03 13.54
N ALA A 115 7.66 11.55 13.95
CA ALA A 115 7.86 10.23 14.54
C ALA A 115 7.22 10.04 15.93
N THR A 116 6.64 11.09 16.52
CA THR A 116 5.87 10.96 17.77
C THR A 116 4.43 10.52 17.53
N THR A 117 3.98 10.53 16.27
CA THR A 117 2.58 10.28 15.94
C THR A 117 2.28 8.80 15.66
N PHE A 118 1.03 8.41 15.93
CA PHE A 118 0.53 7.09 15.58
C PHE A 118 0.67 6.80 14.07
N GLY A 119 0.38 7.79 13.21
CA GLY A 119 0.45 7.65 11.75
C GLY A 119 1.84 7.25 11.24
N PHE A 120 2.89 7.77 11.86
CA PHE A 120 4.26 7.37 11.52
C PHE A 120 4.54 5.89 11.85
N TRP A 121 4.12 5.45 13.03
CA TRP A 121 4.41 4.10 13.52
C TRP A 121 3.53 3.02 12.91
N ILE A 122 2.28 3.32 12.58
CA ILE A 122 1.40 2.35 11.93
C ILE A 122 1.92 2.03 10.52
N ASP A 123 2.33 3.03 9.74
CA ASP A 123 2.83 2.83 8.38
C ASP A 123 4.25 2.26 8.38
N THR A 124 5.13 2.68 9.29
CA THR A 124 6.44 2.02 9.49
C THR A 124 6.27 0.55 9.90
N GLY A 125 5.35 0.27 10.81
CA GLY A 125 5.03 -1.08 11.27
C GLY A 125 4.49 -1.94 10.13
N ASN A 126 3.61 -1.39 9.31
CA ASN A 126 3.10 -2.02 8.09
C ASN A 126 4.24 -2.36 7.12
N GLY A 127 5.16 -1.42 6.91
CA GLY A 127 6.35 -1.59 6.07
C GLY A 127 7.21 -2.79 6.47
N VAL A 128 7.31 -3.08 7.77
CA VAL A 128 8.10 -4.21 8.30
C VAL A 128 7.27 -5.50 8.32
N SER A 129 6.02 -5.43 8.80
CA SER A 129 5.24 -6.64 9.11
C SER A 129 4.48 -7.21 7.93
N MET A 130 4.12 -6.41 6.92
CA MET A 130 3.22 -6.82 5.83
C MET A 130 3.84 -7.34 4.53
N PRO A 131 5.11 -7.07 4.16
CA PRO A 131 5.68 -7.63 2.93
C PRO A 131 5.61 -9.16 2.89
N ILE A 132 6.04 -9.83 3.96
CA ILE A 132 6.09 -11.29 4.03
C ILE A 132 4.68 -11.91 4.00
N PRO A 133 3.72 -11.50 4.86
CA PRO A 133 2.34 -12.00 4.80
C PRO A 133 1.68 -11.75 3.45
N SER A 134 1.90 -10.59 2.83
CA SER A 134 1.33 -10.25 1.52
C SER A 134 1.84 -11.18 0.42
N LEU A 135 3.14 -11.47 0.41
CA LEU A 135 3.74 -12.38 -0.57
C LEU A 135 3.33 -13.84 -0.32
N ILE A 136 3.27 -14.28 0.93
CA ILE A 136 2.80 -15.64 1.28
C ILE A 136 1.36 -15.83 0.82
N PHE A 137 0.49 -14.84 1.08
CA PHE A 137 -0.90 -14.92 0.67
C PHE A 137 -1.04 -14.89 -0.85
N LEU A 138 -0.37 -13.97 -1.54
CA LEU A 138 -0.35 -13.91 -3.01
C LEU A 138 0.11 -15.24 -3.62
N TYR A 139 1.20 -15.80 -3.11
CA TYR A 139 1.74 -17.08 -3.55
C TYR A 139 0.74 -18.22 -3.30
N GLY A 140 0.05 -18.25 -2.15
CA GLY A 140 -0.91 -19.31 -1.83
C GLY A 140 -2.22 -19.24 -2.59
N MET A 141 -2.65 -18.06 -3.01
CA MET A 141 -3.80 -17.90 -3.90
C MET A 141 -3.48 -18.25 -5.35
N THR A 142 -2.21 -18.07 -5.76
CA THR A 142 -1.77 -18.26 -7.15
C THR A 142 -1.35 -19.69 -7.44
N PHE A 143 -0.58 -20.31 -6.53
CA PHE A 143 0.04 -21.61 -6.75
C PHE A 143 -0.60 -22.66 -5.84
N ASP A 144 -0.83 -23.86 -6.39
CA ASP A 144 -1.22 -25.03 -5.60
C ASP A 144 -0.05 -25.41 -4.68
N MET A 145 -0.14 -24.99 -3.42
CA MET A 145 0.91 -25.22 -2.44
C MET A 145 0.93 -26.69 -1.98
N ALA A 146 2.01 -27.41 -2.32
CA ALA A 146 2.24 -28.76 -1.84
C ALA A 146 2.59 -28.83 -0.33
N HIS A 147 3.12 -27.73 0.25
CA HIS A 147 3.72 -27.73 1.59
C HIS A 147 3.06 -26.80 2.61
N LEU A 148 2.15 -25.93 2.17
CA LEU A 148 1.46 -24.98 3.04
C LEU A 148 -0.05 -25.20 2.97
N SER A 149 -0.66 -25.45 4.12
CA SER A 149 -2.11 -25.62 4.21
C SER A 149 -2.82 -24.31 3.88
N ALA A 150 -3.87 -24.38 3.04
CA ALA A 150 -4.72 -23.23 2.75
C ALA A 150 -5.31 -22.60 4.03
N ARG A 151 -5.52 -23.39 5.09
CA ARG A 151 -5.94 -22.88 6.39
C ARG A 151 -4.88 -22.02 7.05
N SER A 152 -3.61 -22.43 7.00
CA SER A 152 -2.51 -21.65 7.58
C SER A 152 -2.34 -20.32 6.84
N VAL A 153 -2.37 -20.36 5.51
CA VAL A 153 -2.26 -19.16 4.66
C VAL A 153 -3.46 -18.24 4.87
N GLY A 154 -4.68 -18.78 4.94
CA GLY A 154 -5.89 -18.02 5.24
C GLY A 154 -5.86 -17.37 6.63
N THR A 155 -5.38 -18.07 7.66
CA THR A 155 -5.22 -17.51 9.01
C THR A 155 -4.20 -16.36 9.04
N ILE A 156 -3.06 -16.52 8.36
CA ILE A 156 -2.07 -15.44 8.23
C ILE A 156 -2.71 -14.23 7.56
N ALA A 157 -3.46 -14.45 6.48
CA ALA A 157 -4.17 -13.38 5.78
C ALA A 157 -5.18 -12.67 6.68
N LEU A 158 -5.98 -13.41 7.46
CA LEU A 158 -6.94 -12.83 8.39
C LEU A 158 -6.27 -11.92 9.42
N VAL A 159 -5.22 -12.41 10.08
CA VAL A 159 -4.51 -11.64 11.13
C VAL A 159 -3.81 -10.42 10.54
N ALA A 160 -3.07 -10.61 9.45
CA ALA A 160 -2.27 -9.54 8.84
C ALA A 160 -3.15 -8.45 8.22
N ASN A 161 -4.22 -8.83 7.51
CA ASN A 161 -5.14 -7.85 6.93
C ASN A 161 -6.04 -7.20 8.00
N TRP A 162 -6.35 -7.89 9.11
CA TRP A 162 -7.01 -7.24 10.24
C TRP A 162 -6.14 -6.14 10.86
N GLN A 163 -4.83 -6.38 11.04
CA GLN A 163 -3.89 -5.35 11.51
C GLN A 163 -3.97 -4.09 10.63
N MET A 164 -3.94 -4.27 9.31
CA MET A 164 -3.98 -3.15 8.34
C MET A 164 -5.33 -2.43 8.35
N LEU A 165 -6.45 -3.17 8.34
CA LEU A 165 -7.79 -2.61 8.40
C LEU A 165 -7.99 -1.79 9.69
N TYR A 166 -7.63 -2.37 10.83
CA TYR A 166 -7.72 -1.70 12.14
C TYR A 166 -6.82 -0.45 12.20
N GLY A 167 -5.59 -0.54 11.69
CA GLY A 167 -4.67 0.60 11.60
C GLY A 167 -5.26 1.75 10.78
N THR A 168 -5.90 1.42 9.65
CA THR A 168 -6.56 2.40 8.77
C THR A 168 -7.78 3.05 9.43
N LEU A 169 -8.59 2.28 10.18
CA LEU A 169 -9.72 2.81 10.95
C LEU A 169 -9.25 3.77 12.06
N LEU A 170 -8.16 3.43 12.77
CA LEU A 170 -7.55 4.31 13.75
C LEU A 170 -6.97 5.57 13.10
N TYR A 171 -6.35 5.44 11.93
CA TYR A 171 -5.86 6.58 11.15
C TYR A 171 -7.00 7.54 10.82
N PHE A 172 -8.10 7.06 10.23
CA PHE A 172 -9.27 7.88 9.91
C PHE A 172 -9.87 8.55 11.15
N SER A 173 -10.00 7.78 12.23
CA SER A 173 -10.51 8.31 13.51
C SER A 173 -9.64 9.46 14.01
N SER A 174 -8.31 9.30 13.97
CA SER A 174 -7.34 10.34 14.32
C SER A 174 -7.41 11.54 13.37
N TYR A 175 -7.53 11.31 12.06
CA TYR A 175 -7.60 12.35 11.05
C TYR A 175 -8.83 13.25 11.23
N VAL A 176 -9.99 12.64 11.48
CA VAL A 176 -11.25 13.35 11.72
C VAL A 176 -11.24 14.05 13.08
N HIS A 177 -10.84 13.34 14.14
CA HIS A 177 -10.82 13.88 15.51
C HIS A 177 -9.90 15.10 15.63
N ASN A 178 -8.68 15.00 15.07
CA ASN A 178 -7.72 16.11 15.05
C ASN A 178 -8.01 17.17 13.97
N ARG A 179 -9.14 17.03 13.25
CA ARG A 179 -9.60 17.97 12.21
C ARG A 179 -8.54 18.29 11.16
N ARG A 180 -7.77 17.29 10.74
CA ARG A 180 -6.62 17.46 9.83
C ARG A 180 -7.02 17.95 8.42
N TYR A 181 -8.29 17.77 8.06
CA TYR A 181 -8.89 18.31 6.83
C TYR A 181 -9.02 19.84 6.82
N LEU A 182 -8.94 20.52 7.97
CA LEU A 182 -9.10 21.98 8.03
C LEU A 182 -7.91 22.70 7.39
N GLY A 183 -8.22 23.62 6.47
CA GLY A 183 -7.24 24.37 5.69
C GLY A 183 -6.63 23.61 4.51
N CYS A 184 -7.13 22.40 4.22
CA CYS A 184 -6.80 21.65 3.01
C CYS A 184 -7.82 21.93 1.90
N SER A 185 -7.42 21.80 0.65
CA SER A 185 -8.35 21.88 -0.48
C SER A 185 -9.30 20.68 -0.51
N PHE A 186 -10.48 20.83 -1.11
CA PHE A 186 -11.43 19.72 -1.27
C PHE A 186 -10.79 18.53 -2.02
N VAL A 187 -10.01 18.80 -3.07
CA VAL A 187 -9.28 17.78 -3.84
C VAL A 187 -8.28 17.03 -2.95
N SER A 188 -7.55 17.76 -2.09
CA SER A 188 -6.61 17.17 -1.13
C SER A 188 -7.31 16.21 -0.15
N VAL A 189 -8.49 16.57 0.34
CA VAL A 189 -9.29 15.72 1.23
C VAL A 189 -9.77 14.47 0.49
N LEU A 190 -10.24 14.60 -0.75
CA LEU A 190 -10.63 13.45 -1.57
C LEU A 190 -9.47 12.49 -1.80
N ILE A 191 -8.27 13.00 -2.09
CA ILE A 191 -7.08 12.16 -2.26
C ILE A 191 -6.83 11.31 -1.00
N VAL A 192 -6.90 11.92 0.19
CA VAL A 192 -6.73 11.18 1.46
C VAL A 192 -7.81 10.11 1.61
N VAL A 193 -9.08 10.46 1.38
CA VAL A 193 -10.21 9.52 1.53
C VAL A 193 -10.11 8.36 0.56
N PHE A 194 -9.82 8.61 -0.72
CA PHE A 194 -9.71 7.56 -1.73
C PHE A 194 -8.47 6.69 -1.55
N ALA A 195 -7.32 7.28 -1.23
CA ALA A 195 -6.09 6.52 -0.98
C ALA A 195 -6.26 5.56 0.19
N ASN A 196 -6.83 6.03 1.31
CA ASN A 196 -7.07 5.18 2.48
C ASN A 196 -8.31 4.28 2.31
N GLY A 197 -9.26 4.63 1.46
CA GLY A 197 -10.40 3.76 1.13
C GLY A 197 -9.97 2.44 0.50
N LEU A 198 -8.90 2.47 -0.29
CA LEU A 198 -8.27 1.25 -0.82
C LEU A 198 -7.76 0.35 0.33
N TRP A 199 -7.25 0.93 1.42
CA TRP A 199 -6.76 0.21 2.60
C TRP A 199 -7.87 -0.21 3.56
N LEU A 200 -9.13 0.13 3.27
CA LEU A 200 -10.30 -0.50 3.89
C LEU A 200 -10.80 -1.66 3.03
N ALA A 201 -11.01 -1.42 1.73
CA ALA A 201 -11.60 -2.39 0.82
C ALA A 201 -10.66 -3.58 0.52
N GLY A 202 -9.36 -3.31 0.31
CA GLY A 202 -8.36 -4.33 0.01
C GLY A 202 -8.23 -5.37 1.12
N PRO A 203 -7.91 -4.96 2.37
CA PRO A 203 -7.84 -5.89 3.49
C PRO A 203 -9.13 -6.64 3.75
N ALA A 204 -10.31 -6.00 3.63
CA ALA A 204 -11.59 -6.66 3.80
C ALA A 204 -11.81 -7.77 2.74
N ALA A 205 -11.47 -7.51 1.47
CA ALA A 205 -11.54 -8.52 0.41
C ALA A 205 -10.53 -9.66 0.66
N SER A 206 -9.30 -9.35 1.07
CA SER A 206 -8.30 -10.35 1.43
C SER A 206 -8.73 -11.19 2.63
N MET A 207 -9.39 -10.60 3.62
CA MET A 207 -9.95 -11.32 4.77
C MET A 207 -11.10 -12.24 4.36
N TYR A 208 -11.98 -11.81 3.44
CA TYR A 208 -13.04 -12.66 2.90
C TYR A 208 -12.46 -13.92 2.22
N VAL A 209 -11.44 -13.74 1.38
CA VAL A 209 -10.74 -14.85 0.73
C VAL A 209 -10.01 -15.74 1.74
N GLY A 210 -9.32 -15.14 2.71
CA GLY A 210 -8.65 -15.85 3.80
C GLY A 210 -9.61 -16.68 4.65
N TRP A 211 -10.79 -16.14 4.96
CA TRP A 211 -11.86 -16.85 5.66
C TRP A 211 -12.37 -18.05 4.87
N ALA A 212 -12.63 -17.88 3.57
CA ALA A 212 -13.04 -18.98 2.70
C ALA A 212 -11.98 -20.11 2.70
N ALA A 213 -10.70 -19.75 2.62
CA ALA A 213 -9.60 -20.70 2.68
C ALA A 213 -9.51 -21.47 4.01
N VAL A 214 -9.79 -20.79 5.15
CA VAL A 214 -9.84 -21.43 6.48
C VAL A 214 -11.04 -22.38 6.58
N ARG A 215 -12.23 -21.90 6.21
CA ARG A 215 -13.49 -22.65 6.29
C ARG A 215 -13.43 -23.92 5.43
N ASP A 216 -13.06 -23.77 4.17
CA ASP A 216 -13.15 -24.82 3.17
C ASP A 216 -11.86 -25.65 3.07
N GLY A 217 -10.80 -25.23 3.77
CA GLY A 217 -9.48 -25.85 3.70
C GLY A 217 -8.84 -25.78 2.31
N SER A 218 -9.33 -24.88 1.45
CA SER A 218 -8.87 -24.74 0.06
C SER A 218 -9.22 -23.35 -0.49
N PHE A 219 -8.48 -22.89 -1.49
CA PHE A 219 -8.79 -21.66 -2.24
C PHE A 219 -9.84 -21.88 -3.35
N GLN A 220 -10.72 -22.87 -3.22
CA GLN A 220 -11.72 -23.18 -4.25
C GLN A 220 -12.67 -22.02 -4.54
N GLU A 221 -12.97 -21.16 -3.56
CA GLU A 221 -13.83 -20.00 -3.76
C GLU A 221 -13.29 -19.05 -4.83
N LEU A 222 -11.96 -18.91 -4.92
CA LEU A 222 -11.30 -18.14 -5.98
C LEU A 222 -11.38 -18.81 -7.36
N ARG A 223 -11.79 -20.08 -7.43
CA ARG A 223 -11.86 -20.88 -8.66
C ARG A 223 -13.29 -21.06 -9.18
N ARG A 224 -14.30 -20.67 -8.38
CA ARG A 224 -15.73 -20.87 -8.67
C ARG A 224 -16.37 -19.72 -9.44
N THR A 225 -15.79 -18.52 -9.36
CA THR A 225 -16.19 -17.32 -10.13
C THR A 225 -15.33 -17.18 -11.38
#